data_AF-A0A3Q8HDR1-F1
#
_entry.id   AF-A0A3Q8HDR1-F1
#
_cell.length_a   1.000
_cell.length_b   1.000
_cell.length_c   1.000
_cell.angle_alpha   90.00
_cell.angle_beta   90.00
_cell.angle_gamma   90.00
#
_symmetry.space_group_name_H-M   'P 1'
#
loop_
_entity.id
_entity.type
_entity.pdbx_description
1 polymer ?
#
loop_
_entity_poly.entity_id
_entity_poly.type
_entity_poly.pdbx_seq_one_letter_code
_entity_poly.pdbx_strand_id
1 'polypeptide(L)'
;MIVGKENIVNTGRERFGLIEMKRKLRKYSGYFVSWKNFSELDPCTRRRVASFQSAMKVTMVAGQVFALIPVMGVTSANASEVRFLISSWKSVYSIAVILGQVYMTSMAMNALNIDSSLKTSTNIIFYGTTLVTLMLFYRVAVSWPMVSQRAAGIEKLDANFDLGLLLRTHVTCFVFLSMALVEHILSLLPGFLSATSCYPQVTLDSYETFAKNFYPWIFHYLPYTLVLGLISQYLHIQSTFTWNFSDLFVISISYYLISRLQQVNKKLEDNQGKCLPEVFWRAIREEYVRAAQL
;
A
#
# COMPACT_ATOMS: atom_id res chain seq x y z
N MET A 1 24.10 36.77 -44.40
CA MET A 1 24.48 36.91 -42.99
C MET A 1 23.20 37.16 -42.19
N ILE A 2 22.41 36.10 -41.95
CA ILE A 2 21.13 36.17 -41.24
C ILE A 2 21.10 34.97 -40.29
N VAL A 3 21.61 35.14 -39.07
CA VAL A 3 21.38 34.24 -37.93
C VAL A 3 21.46 35.14 -36.70
N GLY A 4 20.34 35.35 -35.99
CA GLY A 4 20.40 36.16 -34.76
C GLY A 4 19.10 36.67 -34.13
N LYS A 5 17.91 36.27 -34.59
CA LYS A 5 16.64 36.73 -33.96
C LYS A 5 15.71 35.64 -33.44
N GLU A 6 15.97 34.35 -33.66
CA GLU A 6 15.06 33.27 -33.20
C GLU A 6 15.31 32.77 -31.76
N ASN A 7 16.44 33.12 -31.12
CA ASN A 7 16.78 32.54 -29.81
C ASN A 7 16.18 33.25 -28.58
N ILE A 8 15.57 34.44 -28.73
CA ILE A 8 15.04 35.21 -27.59
C ILE A 8 13.57 34.87 -27.31
N VAL A 9 12.81 34.43 -28.31
CA VAL A 9 11.38 34.09 -28.14
C VAL A 9 11.18 32.73 -27.47
N ASN A 10 12.08 31.77 -27.72
CA ASN A 10 11.99 30.43 -27.12
C ASN A 10 12.27 30.42 -25.61
N THR A 11 13.19 31.27 -25.13
CA THR A 11 13.52 31.36 -23.69
C THR A 11 12.39 31.96 -22.86
N GLY A 12 11.54 32.82 -23.44
CA GLY A 12 10.36 33.37 -22.77
C GLY A 12 9.21 32.38 -22.64
N ARG A 13 8.99 31.56 -23.68
CA ARG A 13 7.94 30.52 -23.71
C ARG A 13 8.23 29.37 -22.73
N GLU A 14 9.50 28.97 -22.61
CA GLU A 14 9.92 27.97 -21.60
C GLU A 14 9.79 28.48 -20.16
N ARG A 15 10.14 29.75 -19.91
CA ARG A 15 10.00 30.36 -18.58
C ARG A 15 8.53 30.49 -18.16
N PHE A 16 7.64 30.81 -19.11
CA PHE A 16 6.20 30.85 -18.89
C PHE A 16 5.60 29.46 -18.63
N GLY A 17 6.04 28.43 -19.38
CA GLY A 17 5.67 27.04 -19.15
C GLY A 17 6.09 26.50 -17.78
N LEU A 18 7.29 26.89 -17.31
CA LEU A 18 7.79 26.54 -15.97
C LEU A 18 7.00 27.21 -14.84
N ILE A 19 6.53 28.45 -15.06
CA ILE A 19 5.68 29.18 -14.09
C ILE A 19 4.29 28.54 -14.04
N GLU A 20 3.71 28.19 -15.18
CA GLU A 20 2.40 27.53 -15.27
C GLU A 20 2.44 26.11 -14.67
N MET A 21 3.54 25.38 -14.88
CA MET A 21 3.79 24.07 -14.26
C MET A 21 3.96 24.20 -12.74
N LYS A 22 4.72 25.19 -12.26
CA LYS A 22 4.80 25.50 -10.82
C LYS A 22 3.45 25.88 -10.22
N ARG A 23 2.59 26.59 -10.98
CA ARG A 23 1.24 26.98 -10.55
C ARG A 23 0.28 25.78 -10.51
N LYS A 24 0.36 24.86 -11.47
CA LYS A 24 -0.36 23.58 -11.46
C LYS A 24 0.10 22.66 -10.33
N LEU A 25 1.39 22.55 -10.08
CA LEU A 25 1.94 21.80 -8.93
C LEU A 25 1.46 22.39 -7.59
N ARG A 26 1.37 23.73 -7.49
CA ARG A 26 0.81 24.41 -6.32
C ARG A 26 -0.70 24.17 -6.14
N LYS A 27 -1.44 23.99 -7.24
CA LYS A 27 -2.88 23.66 -7.23
C LYS A 27 -3.13 22.18 -6.87
N TYR A 28 -2.29 21.26 -7.33
CA TYR A 28 -2.35 19.85 -6.94
C TYR A 28 -1.96 19.62 -5.47
N SER A 29 -1.08 20.46 -4.91
CA SER A 29 -0.79 20.52 -3.47
C SER A 29 -2.04 20.83 -2.61
N GLY A 30 -3.03 21.53 -3.17
CA GLY A 30 -4.28 21.88 -2.48
C GLY A 30 -5.30 20.75 -2.34
N TYR A 31 -5.12 19.60 -3.00
CA TYR A 31 -5.94 18.40 -2.81
C TYR A 31 -5.46 17.51 -1.66
N PHE A 32 -4.27 17.80 -1.11
CA PHE A 32 -3.91 17.32 0.23
C PHE A 32 -4.60 18.23 1.24
N VAL A 33 -5.45 17.64 2.08
CA VAL A 33 -6.05 18.25 3.26
C VAL A 33 -5.08 19.26 3.90
N SER A 34 -5.54 20.49 4.20
CA SER A 34 -4.71 21.55 4.77
C SER A 34 -4.25 21.17 6.19
N TRP A 35 -3.08 20.52 6.29
CA TRP A 35 -2.49 20.05 7.55
C TRP A 35 -1.63 21.10 8.27
N LYS A 36 -1.62 22.37 7.80
CA LYS A 36 -0.78 23.44 8.38
C LYS A 36 -1.10 23.78 9.84
N ASN A 37 -2.30 23.45 10.32
CA ASN A 37 -2.75 23.86 11.64
C ASN A 37 -2.49 22.82 12.74
N PHE A 38 -1.94 21.64 12.41
CA PHE A 38 -1.72 20.56 13.39
C PHE A 38 -0.31 20.56 14.01
N SER A 39 0.57 21.46 13.58
CA SER A 39 1.94 21.61 14.08
C SER A 39 2.06 22.49 15.34
N GLU A 40 0.95 22.99 15.90
CA GLU A 40 0.91 23.86 17.09
C GLU A 40 0.55 23.10 18.39
N LEU A 41 0.96 21.84 18.53
CA LEU A 41 0.77 21.06 19.76
C LEU A 41 1.94 21.26 20.75
N ASP A 42 1.59 21.47 22.02
CA ASP A 42 2.41 21.96 23.14
C ASP A 42 3.85 21.41 23.29
N PRO A 43 4.82 22.26 23.68
CA PRO A 43 6.24 21.91 23.78
C PRO A 43 6.62 21.00 24.97
N CYS A 44 5.69 20.63 25.86
CA CYS A 44 6.00 19.83 27.06
C CYS A 44 5.91 18.31 26.88
N THR A 45 5.51 17.82 25.71
CA THR A 45 5.46 16.37 25.46
C THR A 45 6.83 15.91 24.94
N ARG A 46 7.55 15.06 25.70
CA ARG A 46 8.78 14.34 25.30
C ARG A 46 8.79 14.14 23.77
N ARG A 47 9.67 14.84 23.03
CA ARG A 47 9.69 14.84 21.54
C ARG A 47 9.63 13.40 21.03
N ARG A 48 8.44 12.96 20.60
CA ARG A 48 8.27 11.66 19.94
C ARG A 48 8.82 11.82 18.53
N VAL A 49 9.88 11.09 18.23
CA VAL A 49 10.44 10.99 16.89
C VAL A 49 9.51 10.14 16.04
N ALA A 50 9.09 10.64 14.89
CA ALA A 50 8.29 9.91 13.92
C ALA A 50 9.21 8.95 13.13
N SER A 51 9.60 7.84 13.75
CA SER A 51 10.40 6.80 13.09
C SER A 51 9.61 6.10 11.96
N PHE A 52 10.32 5.60 10.97
CA PHE A 52 9.82 4.82 9.85
C PHE A 52 9.02 3.61 10.33
N GLN A 53 9.56 2.91 11.33
CA GLN A 53 8.89 1.77 11.93
C GLN A 53 7.57 2.18 12.59
N SER A 54 7.53 3.31 13.30
CA SER A 54 6.29 3.82 13.90
C SER A 54 5.27 4.26 12.85
N ALA A 55 5.72 4.90 11.76
CA ALA A 55 4.85 5.31 10.66
C ALA A 55 4.25 4.11 9.92
N MET A 56 5.04 3.06 9.69
CA MET A 56 4.61 1.85 8.99
C MET A 56 3.89 0.84 9.89
N LYS A 57 3.96 0.98 11.22
CA LYS A 57 3.48 -0.01 12.20
C LYS A 57 2.04 -0.46 11.94
N VAL A 58 1.11 0.48 11.81
CA VAL A 58 -0.31 0.15 11.63
C VAL A 58 -0.55 -0.55 10.31
N THR A 59 0.04 -0.04 9.22
CA THR A 59 -0.05 -0.67 7.89
C THR A 59 0.52 -2.08 7.91
N MET A 60 1.69 -2.30 8.52
CA MET A 60 2.27 -3.64 8.61
C MET A 60 1.43 -4.61 9.46
N VAL A 61 0.87 -4.16 10.58
CA VAL A 61 -0.02 -4.99 11.41
C VAL A 61 -1.28 -5.37 10.63
N ALA A 62 -1.87 -4.43 9.89
CA ALA A 62 -3.02 -4.72 9.03
C ALA A 62 -2.67 -5.78 7.97
N GLY A 63 -1.50 -5.66 7.33
CA GLY A 63 -1.03 -6.66 6.35
C GLY A 63 -0.79 -8.05 6.94
N GLN A 64 -0.50 -8.16 8.25
CA GLN A 64 -0.29 -9.45 8.91
C GLN A 64 -1.58 -10.24 9.14
N VAL A 65 -2.69 -9.55 9.43
CA VAL A 65 -4.02 -10.17 9.56
C VAL A 65 -4.37 -10.94 8.28
N PHE A 66 -3.91 -10.41 7.15
CA PHE A 66 -4.16 -10.92 5.82
C PHE A 66 -2.91 -11.58 5.21
N ALA A 67 -2.00 -12.11 6.01
CA ALA A 67 -0.89 -12.95 5.53
C ALA A 67 0.03 -12.31 4.44
N LEU A 68 0.05 -10.99 4.28
CA LEU A 68 0.81 -10.30 3.23
C LEU A 68 2.26 -10.08 3.64
N ILE A 69 2.50 -9.64 4.88
CA ILE A 69 3.85 -9.27 5.36
C ILE A 69 4.22 -10.09 6.61
N PRO A 70 4.71 -11.34 6.44
CA PRO A 70 5.04 -12.23 7.56
C PRO A 70 6.38 -11.86 8.22
N VAL A 71 6.41 -10.71 8.89
CA VAL A 71 7.59 -10.18 9.61
C VAL A 71 7.36 -10.23 11.12
N MET A 72 8.39 -10.59 11.88
CA MET A 72 8.36 -10.56 13.34
C MET A 72 8.92 -9.24 13.87
N GLY A 73 8.44 -8.79 15.05
CA GLY A 73 8.95 -7.58 15.71
C GLY A 73 8.41 -6.26 15.15
N VAL A 74 7.34 -6.28 14.35
CA VAL A 74 6.75 -5.05 13.76
C VAL A 74 6.32 -4.04 14.83
N THR A 75 5.80 -4.51 15.96
CA THR A 75 5.31 -3.64 17.03
C THR A 75 6.41 -3.11 17.95
N SER A 76 7.63 -3.66 17.85
CA SER A 76 8.78 -3.24 18.65
C SER A 76 9.13 -1.78 18.39
N ALA A 77 9.74 -1.12 19.39
CA ALA A 77 10.24 0.24 19.23
C ALA A 77 11.58 0.29 18.49
N ASN A 78 12.30 -0.83 18.46
CA ASN A 78 13.63 -0.93 17.87
C ASN A 78 13.59 -1.67 16.52
N ALA A 79 14.22 -1.09 15.50
CA ALA A 79 14.32 -1.70 14.17
C ALA A 79 15.22 -2.96 14.15
N SER A 80 16.10 -3.12 15.13
CA SER A 80 16.97 -4.31 15.27
C SER A 80 16.20 -5.57 15.70
N GLU A 81 15.00 -5.41 16.25
CA GLU A 81 14.13 -6.53 16.65
C GLU A 81 13.26 -7.04 15.50
N VAL A 82 13.22 -6.31 14.39
CA VAL A 82 12.49 -6.69 13.18
C VAL A 82 13.26 -7.82 12.48
N ARG A 83 12.65 -8.99 12.34
CA ARG A 83 13.27 -10.18 11.76
C ARG A 83 12.29 -10.92 10.85
N PHE A 84 12.83 -11.54 9.81
CA PHE A 84 12.09 -12.47 8.95
C PHE A 84 12.51 -13.91 9.29
N LEU A 85 11.52 -14.78 9.53
CA LEU A 85 11.73 -16.18 9.91
C LEU A 85 10.76 -17.06 9.14
N ILE A 86 11.28 -17.87 8.21
CA ILE A 86 10.48 -18.79 7.38
C ILE A 86 9.68 -19.79 8.25
N SER A 87 10.26 -20.23 9.37
CA SER A 87 9.62 -21.18 10.29
C SER A 87 8.57 -20.53 11.22
N SER A 88 8.32 -19.22 11.07
CA SER A 88 7.30 -18.55 11.88
C SER A 88 5.89 -18.94 11.43
N TRP A 89 4.94 -19.01 12.36
CA TRP A 89 3.54 -19.28 12.03
C TRP A 89 2.97 -18.28 11.01
N LYS A 90 3.45 -17.04 11.03
CA LYS A 90 3.07 -16.00 10.06
C LYS A 90 3.53 -16.35 8.65
N SER A 91 4.77 -16.82 8.51
CA SER A 91 5.31 -17.26 7.21
C SER A 91 4.61 -18.51 6.69
N VAL A 92 4.31 -19.47 7.57
CA VAL A 92 3.49 -20.64 7.22
C VAL A 92 2.10 -20.22 6.72
N TYR A 93 1.47 -19.26 7.41
CA TYR A 93 0.18 -18.71 7.00
C TYR A 93 0.24 -18.04 5.62
N SER A 94 1.25 -17.20 5.37
CA SER A 94 1.48 -16.60 4.04
C SER A 94 1.69 -17.65 2.95
N ILE A 95 2.48 -18.69 3.21
CA ILE A 95 2.71 -19.78 2.24
C ILE A 95 1.40 -20.52 1.96
N ALA A 96 0.61 -20.82 3.00
CA ALA A 96 -0.69 -21.48 2.83
C ALA A 96 -1.66 -20.65 1.97
N VAL A 97 -1.70 -19.32 2.18
CA VAL A 97 -2.52 -18.41 1.35
C VAL A 97 -2.01 -18.36 -0.09
N ILE A 98 -0.69 -18.30 -0.31
CA ILE A 98 -0.10 -18.36 -1.66
C ILE A 98 -0.51 -19.65 -2.38
N LEU A 99 -0.42 -20.81 -1.71
CA LEU A 99 -0.85 -22.10 -2.27
C LEU A 99 -2.36 -22.10 -2.58
N GLY A 100 -3.17 -21.53 -1.69
CA GLY A 100 -4.60 -21.33 -1.93
C GLY A 100 -4.89 -20.47 -3.16
N GLN A 101 -4.13 -19.40 -3.38
CA GLN A 101 -4.29 -18.54 -4.55
C GLN A 101 -3.79 -19.19 -5.85
N VAL A 102 -2.75 -20.02 -5.78
CA VAL A 102 -2.34 -20.87 -6.91
C VAL A 102 -3.49 -21.80 -7.31
N TYR A 103 -4.15 -22.42 -6.34
CA TYR A 103 -5.32 -23.26 -6.57
C TYR A 103 -6.51 -22.48 -7.17
N MET A 104 -6.84 -21.30 -6.63
CA MET A 104 -7.92 -20.47 -7.18
C MET A 104 -7.65 -20.06 -8.63
N THR A 105 -6.41 -19.67 -8.92
CA THR A 105 -5.99 -19.26 -10.26
C THR A 105 -6.01 -20.42 -11.23
N SER A 106 -5.53 -21.62 -10.85
CA SER A 106 -5.55 -22.79 -11.74
C SER A 106 -6.97 -23.26 -12.06
N MET A 107 -7.87 -23.24 -11.08
CA MET A 107 -9.29 -23.53 -11.33
C MET A 107 -9.95 -22.50 -12.24
N ALA A 108 -9.65 -21.21 -12.05
CA ALA A 108 -10.14 -20.16 -12.94
C ALA A 108 -9.59 -20.30 -14.37
N MET A 109 -8.33 -20.70 -14.55
CA MET A 109 -7.75 -21.00 -15.86
C MET A 109 -8.43 -22.19 -16.53
N ASN A 110 -8.67 -23.28 -15.79
CA ASN A 110 -9.34 -24.46 -16.32
C ASN A 110 -10.75 -24.15 -16.81
N ALA A 111 -11.46 -23.24 -16.14
CA ALA A 111 -12.80 -22.83 -16.52
C ALA A 111 -12.87 -22.16 -17.91
N LEU A 112 -11.78 -21.60 -18.45
CA LEU A 112 -11.76 -21.10 -19.83
C LEU A 112 -11.98 -22.18 -20.87
N ASN A 113 -11.64 -23.43 -20.56
CA ASN A 113 -11.87 -24.55 -21.46
C ASN A 113 -13.36 -24.89 -21.59
N ILE A 114 -14.18 -24.42 -20.65
CA ILE A 114 -15.63 -24.62 -20.65
C ILE A 114 -16.34 -23.38 -21.19
N ASP A 115 -16.00 -22.20 -20.66
CA ASP A 115 -16.64 -20.94 -20.99
C ASP A 115 -15.60 -19.82 -21.12
N SER A 116 -15.48 -19.28 -22.33
CA SER A 116 -14.59 -18.17 -22.67
C SER A 116 -15.21 -16.79 -22.43
N SER A 117 -16.27 -16.72 -21.61
CA SER A 117 -16.93 -15.47 -21.26
C SER A 117 -15.98 -14.45 -20.60
N LEU A 118 -16.38 -13.17 -20.69
CA LEU A 118 -15.69 -12.08 -20.00
C LEU A 118 -15.60 -12.32 -18.49
N LYS A 119 -16.62 -12.93 -17.89
CA LYS A 119 -16.66 -13.22 -16.45
C LYS A 119 -15.54 -14.19 -16.04
N THR A 120 -15.32 -15.26 -16.79
CA THR A 120 -14.22 -16.21 -16.56
C THR A 120 -12.86 -15.53 -16.70
N SER A 121 -12.71 -14.68 -17.72
CA SER A 121 -11.47 -13.92 -17.95
C SER A 121 -11.15 -12.95 -16.80
N THR A 122 -12.16 -12.24 -16.28
CA THR A 122 -12.01 -11.35 -15.12
C THR A 122 -11.53 -12.11 -13.89
N ASN A 123 -12.07 -13.31 -13.62
CA ASN A 123 -11.65 -14.13 -12.48
C ASN A 123 -10.17 -14.51 -12.56
N ILE A 124 -9.66 -14.85 -13.74
CA ILE A 124 -8.23 -15.20 -13.92
C ILE A 124 -7.35 -13.99 -13.63
N ILE A 125 -7.70 -12.83 -14.17
CA ILE A 125 -6.94 -11.59 -13.91
C ILE A 125 -6.98 -11.28 -12.41
N PHE A 126 -8.14 -11.41 -11.78
CA PHE A 126 -8.32 -11.13 -10.35
C PHE A 126 -7.47 -12.03 -9.45
N TYR A 127 -7.56 -13.36 -9.59
CA TYR A 127 -6.78 -14.28 -8.77
C TYR A 127 -5.29 -14.30 -9.16
N GLY A 128 -4.99 -14.17 -10.45
CA GLY A 128 -3.61 -14.13 -10.96
C GLY A 128 -2.84 -12.89 -10.49
N THR A 129 -3.46 -11.70 -10.56
CA THR A 129 -2.84 -10.48 -10.02
C THR A 129 -2.66 -10.56 -8.51
N THR A 130 -3.64 -11.11 -7.78
CA THR A 130 -3.52 -11.36 -6.33
C THR A 130 -2.34 -12.27 -6.01
N LEU A 131 -2.17 -13.37 -6.74
CA LEU A 131 -1.05 -14.30 -6.56
C LEU A 131 0.29 -13.60 -6.76
N VAL A 132 0.44 -12.83 -7.84
CA VAL A 132 1.67 -12.05 -8.10
C VAL A 132 1.94 -11.06 -6.96
N THR A 133 0.92 -10.32 -6.53
CA THR A 133 1.03 -9.35 -5.43
C THR A 133 1.45 -10.01 -4.12
N LEU A 134 0.90 -11.17 -3.77
CA LEU A 134 1.31 -11.95 -2.59
C LEU A 134 2.78 -12.39 -2.68
N MET A 135 3.23 -12.86 -3.85
CA MET A 135 4.64 -13.22 -4.04
C MET A 135 5.57 -12.01 -3.88
N LEU A 136 5.19 -10.86 -4.42
CA LEU A 136 5.94 -9.62 -4.26
C LEU A 136 6.02 -9.19 -2.79
N PHE A 137 4.89 -9.21 -2.07
CA PHE A 137 4.85 -8.89 -0.65
C PHE A 137 5.66 -9.87 0.21
N TYR A 138 5.66 -11.15 -0.13
CA TYR A 138 6.52 -12.13 0.52
C TYR A 138 8.01 -11.79 0.31
N ARG A 139 8.41 -11.38 -0.90
CA ARG A 139 9.78 -10.91 -1.15
C ARG A 139 10.10 -9.63 -0.39
N VAL A 140 9.17 -8.69 -0.32
CA VAL A 140 9.31 -7.48 0.51
C VAL A 140 9.51 -7.86 1.97
N ALA A 141 8.77 -8.83 2.50
CA ALA A 141 8.91 -9.29 3.88
C ALA A 141 10.30 -9.88 4.17
N VAL A 142 10.91 -10.60 3.22
CA VAL A 142 12.29 -11.12 3.34
C VAL A 142 13.30 -9.98 3.49
N SER A 143 13.18 -8.94 2.67
CA SER A 143 14.09 -7.79 2.67
C SER A 143 13.75 -6.72 3.72
N TRP A 144 12.56 -6.78 4.31
CA TRP A 144 12.05 -5.76 5.22
C TRP A 144 12.94 -5.47 6.44
N PRO A 145 13.55 -6.46 7.13
CA PRO A 145 14.47 -6.20 8.23
C PRO A 145 15.62 -5.27 7.83
N MET A 146 16.18 -5.47 6.63
CA MET A 146 17.27 -4.64 6.11
C MET A 146 16.80 -3.20 5.86
N VAL A 147 15.64 -3.03 5.24
CA VAL A 147 15.03 -1.71 4.99
C VAL A 147 14.76 -0.98 6.31
N SER A 148 14.14 -1.67 7.27
CA SER A 148 13.83 -1.10 8.59
C SER A 148 15.09 -0.67 9.34
N GLN A 149 16.15 -1.48 9.30
CA GLN A 149 17.42 -1.16 9.97
C GLN A 149 18.17 -0.01 9.28
N ARG A 150 18.17 0.02 7.94
CA ARG A 150 18.76 1.14 7.17
C ARG A 150 18.04 2.45 7.46
N ALA A 151 16.70 2.43 7.47
CA ALA A 151 15.89 3.59 7.84
C ALA A 151 16.21 4.07 9.26
N ALA A 152 16.26 3.17 10.24
CA ALA A 152 16.64 3.53 11.61
C ALA A 152 18.07 4.08 11.72
N GLY A 153 19.01 3.59 10.90
CA GLY A 153 20.36 4.14 10.83
C GLY A 153 20.39 5.59 10.35
N ILE A 154 19.58 5.93 9.35
CA ILE A 154 19.45 7.31 8.86
C ILE A 154 18.77 8.20 9.91
N GLU A 155 17.73 7.70 10.57
CA GLU A 155 17.00 8.45 11.61
C GLU A 155 17.83 8.75 12.86
N LYS A 156 18.81 7.90 13.18
CA LYS A 156 19.79 8.21 14.24
C LYS A 156 20.65 9.42 13.90
N LEU A 157 20.94 9.64 12.62
CA LEU A 157 21.76 10.76 12.16
C LEU A 157 20.93 12.04 11.99
N ASP A 158 19.66 11.91 11.62
CA ASP A 158 18.76 13.03 11.41
C ASP A 158 17.31 12.62 11.72
N ALA A 159 16.88 12.93 12.95
CA ALA A 159 15.60 12.50 13.49
C ALA A 159 14.42 13.22 12.79
N ASN A 160 13.40 12.45 12.40
CA ASN A 160 12.16 12.98 11.86
C ASN A 160 11.22 13.40 13.02
N PHE A 161 10.84 14.68 13.07
CA PHE A 161 9.92 15.22 14.09
C PHE A 161 8.50 15.51 13.57
N ASP A 162 8.16 15.06 12.37
CA ASP A 162 6.83 15.27 11.77
C ASP A 162 5.80 14.32 12.40
N LEU A 163 5.24 14.71 13.54
CA LEU A 163 4.16 13.97 14.20
C LEU A 163 2.87 13.92 13.35
N GLY A 164 2.68 14.88 12.45
CA GLY A 164 1.57 14.89 11.50
C GLY A 164 1.64 13.71 10.52
N LEU A 165 2.84 13.20 10.23
CA LEU A 165 3.04 12.00 9.43
C LEU A 165 2.33 10.78 10.03
N LEU A 166 2.49 10.54 11.34
CA LEU A 166 1.89 9.39 12.01
C LEU A 166 0.36 9.45 11.95
N LEU A 167 -0.21 10.64 12.17
CA LEU A 167 -1.64 10.85 12.08
C LEU A 167 -2.16 10.62 10.66
N ARG A 168 -1.51 11.20 9.65
CA ARG A 168 -1.88 11.00 8.24
C ARG A 168 -1.84 9.52 7.86
N THR A 169 -0.78 8.80 8.20
CA THR A 169 -0.67 7.38 7.87
C THR A 169 -1.72 6.55 8.58
N HIS A 170 -2.01 6.81 9.86
CA HIS A 170 -3.04 6.08 10.60
C HIS A 170 -4.45 6.36 10.06
N VAL A 171 -4.78 7.61 9.76
CA VAL A 171 -6.09 7.99 9.19
C VAL A 171 -6.25 7.37 7.80
N THR A 172 -5.25 7.48 6.94
CA THR A 172 -5.29 6.85 5.60
C THR A 172 -5.44 5.34 5.72
N CYS A 173 -4.72 4.69 6.62
CA CYS A 173 -4.88 3.26 6.88
C CYS A 173 -6.34 2.92 7.28
N PHE A 174 -6.91 3.65 8.22
CA PHE A 174 -8.31 3.45 8.63
C PHE A 174 -9.30 3.60 7.46
N VAL A 175 -9.14 4.66 6.66
CA VAL A 175 -10.00 4.93 5.50
C VAL A 175 -9.92 3.79 4.48
N PHE A 176 -8.71 3.35 4.11
CA PHE A 176 -8.53 2.27 3.13
C PHE A 176 -9.04 0.92 3.65
N LEU A 177 -8.83 0.60 4.92
CA LEU A 177 -9.38 -0.62 5.53
C LEU A 177 -10.92 -0.59 5.54
N SER A 178 -11.53 0.57 5.81
CA SER A 178 -12.99 0.72 5.75
C SER A 178 -13.52 0.58 4.32
N MET A 179 -12.80 1.11 3.32
CA MET A 179 -13.15 0.98 1.91
C MET A 179 -13.07 -0.48 1.45
N ALA A 180 -12.01 -1.20 1.83
CA ALA A 180 -11.88 -2.62 1.54
C ALA A 180 -13.02 -3.45 2.14
N LEU A 181 -13.49 -3.11 3.35
CA LEU A 181 -14.64 -3.76 3.96
C LEU A 181 -15.94 -3.49 3.17
N VAL A 182 -16.15 -2.25 2.73
CA VAL A 182 -17.31 -1.88 1.91
C VAL A 182 -17.26 -2.60 0.57
N GLU A 183 -16.11 -2.62 -0.11
CA GLU A 183 -15.92 -3.35 -1.36
C GLU A 183 -16.23 -4.84 -1.18
N HIS A 184 -15.78 -5.43 -0.08
CA HIS A 184 -16.10 -6.82 0.24
C HIS A 184 -17.62 -7.04 0.36
N ILE A 185 -18.33 -6.22 1.14
CA ILE A 185 -19.79 -6.34 1.28
C ILE A 185 -20.47 -6.21 -0.08
N LEU A 186 -20.05 -5.22 -0.89
CA LEU A 186 -20.57 -4.99 -2.23
C LEU A 186 -20.29 -6.15 -3.19
N SER A 187 -19.14 -6.82 -3.06
CA SER A 187 -18.81 -7.96 -3.93
C SER A 187 -19.68 -9.19 -3.64
N LEU A 188 -20.18 -9.35 -2.42
CA LEU A 188 -21.09 -10.45 -2.05
C LEU A 188 -22.55 -10.22 -2.45
N LEU A 189 -23.00 -8.97 -2.50
CA LEU A 189 -24.41 -8.63 -2.73
C LEU A 189 -24.99 -9.25 -4.02
N PRO A 190 -24.34 -9.17 -5.20
CA PRO A 190 -24.87 -9.78 -6.42
C PRO A 190 -25.05 -11.29 -6.31
N GLY A 191 -24.13 -11.97 -5.60
CA GLY A 191 -24.21 -13.40 -5.35
C GLY A 191 -25.41 -13.77 -4.48
N PHE A 192 -25.62 -13.01 -3.41
CA PHE A 192 -26.72 -13.23 -2.48
C PHE A 192 -28.09 -12.91 -3.10
N LEU A 193 -28.19 -11.80 -3.85
CA LEU A 193 -29.41 -11.41 -4.55
C LEU A 193 -29.78 -12.45 -5.62
N SER A 194 -28.80 -12.92 -6.41
CA SER A 194 -29.06 -13.94 -7.44
C SER A 194 -29.50 -15.28 -6.85
N ALA A 195 -28.93 -15.68 -5.70
CA ALA A 195 -29.32 -16.91 -5.03
C ALA A 195 -30.76 -16.85 -4.50
N THR A 196 -31.15 -15.74 -3.88
CA THR A 196 -32.48 -15.55 -3.28
C THR A 196 -33.58 -15.33 -4.33
N SER A 197 -33.29 -14.67 -5.45
CA SER A 197 -34.27 -14.46 -6.53
C SER A 197 -34.56 -15.72 -7.33
N CYS A 198 -33.56 -16.60 -7.53
CA CYS A 198 -33.71 -17.80 -8.35
C CYS A 198 -34.23 -19.02 -7.57
N TYR A 199 -34.04 -19.07 -6.25
CA TYR A 199 -34.42 -20.22 -5.41
C TYR A 199 -35.15 -19.81 -4.11
N PRO A 200 -36.39 -19.29 -4.19
CA PRO A 200 -37.13 -18.78 -3.03
C PRO A 200 -37.59 -19.85 -2.01
N GLN A 201 -37.42 -21.15 -2.29
CA GLN A 201 -38.02 -22.26 -1.53
C GLN A 201 -37.02 -23.05 -0.67
N VAL A 202 -35.72 -22.77 -0.74
CA VAL A 202 -34.66 -23.60 -0.11
C VAL A 202 -34.01 -22.85 1.06
N THR A 203 -34.61 -22.93 2.24
CA THR A 203 -34.10 -22.26 3.45
C THR A 203 -33.03 -23.07 4.20
N LEU A 204 -32.89 -24.39 3.93
CA LEU A 204 -31.96 -25.27 4.64
C LEU A 204 -30.53 -25.32 4.05
N ASP A 205 -30.33 -25.01 2.76
CA ASP A 205 -29.02 -25.05 2.06
C ASP A 205 -28.56 -23.69 1.50
N SER A 206 -29.02 -22.59 2.13
CA SER A 206 -28.82 -21.21 1.63
C SER A 206 -27.35 -20.86 1.29
N TYR A 207 -26.39 -21.37 2.06
CA TYR A 207 -24.96 -21.11 1.82
C TYR A 207 -24.36 -21.98 0.70
N GLU A 208 -24.84 -23.21 0.52
CA GLU A 208 -24.38 -24.09 -0.55
C GLU A 208 -24.76 -23.52 -1.92
N THR A 209 -26.02 -23.11 -2.06
CA THR A 209 -26.51 -22.47 -3.29
C THR A 209 -25.75 -21.18 -3.58
N PHE A 210 -25.50 -20.36 -2.56
CA PHE A 210 -24.66 -19.17 -2.69
C PHE A 210 -23.24 -19.52 -3.18
N ALA A 211 -22.57 -20.47 -2.52
CA ALA A 211 -21.19 -20.84 -2.86
C ALA A 211 -21.07 -21.41 -4.28
N LYS A 212 -22.01 -22.27 -4.70
CA LYS A 212 -22.05 -22.83 -6.07
C LYS A 212 -22.28 -21.76 -7.13
N ASN A 213 -23.18 -20.81 -6.87
CA ASN A 213 -23.50 -19.74 -7.82
C ASN A 213 -22.38 -18.68 -7.90
N PHE A 214 -21.69 -18.43 -6.79
CA PHE A 214 -20.63 -17.43 -6.71
C PHE A 214 -19.28 -17.95 -7.21
N TYR A 215 -18.98 -19.23 -6.96
CA TYR A 215 -17.74 -19.91 -7.36
C TYR A 215 -17.95 -21.06 -8.37
N PRO A 216 -18.64 -20.83 -9.51
CA PRO A 216 -18.97 -21.91 -10.44
C PRO A 216 -17.73 -22.60 -11.02
N TRP A 217 -16.62 -21.89 -11.18
CA TRP A 217 -15.35 -22.45 -11.68
C TRP A 217 -14.70 -23.48 -10.74
N ILE A 218 -15.10 -23.52 -9.47
CA ILE A 218 -14.61 -24.52 -8.49
C ILE A 218 -15.58 -25.68 -8.43
N PHE A 219 -16.86 -25.38 -8.20
CA PHE A 219 -17.88 -26.40 -7.95
C PHE A 219 -18.42 -27.08 -9.22
N HIS A 220 -18.00 -26.64 -10.40
CA HIS A 220 -18.20 -27.40 -11.63
C HIS A 220 -17.35 -28.68 -11.64
N TYR A 221 -16.12 -28.63 -11.11
CA TYR A 221 -15.19 -29.77 -11.13
C TYR A 221 -15.19 -30.57 -9.82
N LEU A 222 -15.49 -29.92 -8.70
CA LEU A 222 -15.42 -30.53 -7.37
C LEU A 222 -16.80 -30.55 -6.72
N PRO A 223 -17.16 -31.65 -6.02
CA PRO A 223 -18.38 -31.68 -5.24
C PRO A 223 -18.31 -30.64 -4.11
N TYR A 224 -19.46 -30.05 -3.80
CA TYR A 224 -19.54 -29.09 -2.72
C TYR A 224 -19.26 -29.75 -1.37
N THR A 225 -18.44 -29.06 -0.57
CA THR A 225 -18.29 -29.32 0.86
C THR A 225 -18.26 -27.97 1.57
N LEU A 226 -18.81 -27.92 2.78
CA LEU A 226 -18.83 -26.68 3.59
C LEU A 226 -17.42 -26.10 3.76
N VAL A 227 -16.43 -26.96 4.01
CA VAL A 227 -15.04 -26.57 4.19
C VAL A 227 -14.48 -25.91 2.92
N LEU A 228 -14.70 -26.51 1.75
CA LEU A 228 -14.24 -25.92 0.49
C LEU A 228 -14.92 -24.58 0.22
N GLY A 229 -16.22 -24.47 0.46
CA GLY A 229 -16.96 -23.21 0.37
C GLY A 229 -16.38 -22.10 1.25
N LEU A 230 -16.11 -22.41 2.53
CA LEU A 230 -15.52 -21.47 3.47
C LEU A 230 -14.09 -21.07 3.09
N ILE A 231 -13.27 -22.01 2.60
CA ILE A 231 -11.91 -21.72 2.13
C ILE A 231 -11.96 -20.81 0.89
N SER A 232 -12.80 -21.12 -0.10
CA SER A 232 -12.96 -20.29 -1.30
C SER A 232 -13.45 -18.89 -0.94
N GLN A 233 -14.40 -18.79 -0.02
CA GLN A 233 -14.89 -17.52 0.51
C GLN A 233 -13.76 -16.72 1.16
N TYR A 234 -13.01 -17.34 2.07
CA TYR A 234 -11.88 -16.70 2.74
C TYR A 234 -10.82 -16.22 1.73
N LEU A 235 -10.45 -17.04 0.74
CA LEU A 235 -9.48 -16.67 -0.30
C LEU A 235 -9.98 -15.53 -1.19
N HIS A 236 -11.29 -15.47 -1.47
CA HIS A 236 -11.88 -14.36 -2.22
C HIS A 236 -11.80 -13.04 -1.45
N ILE A 237 -12.18 -13.05 -0.17
CA ILE A 237 -12.07 -11.88 0.73
C ILE A 237 -10.61 -11.42 0.77
N GLN A 238 -9.71 -12.38 0.92
CA GLN A 238 -8.28 -12.12 0.94
C GLN A 238 -7.79 -11.44 -0.34
N SER A 239 -8.26 -11.86 -1.51
CA SER A 239 -7.89 -11.22 -2.78
C SER A 239 -8.33 -9.75 -2.83
N THR A 240 -9.58 -9.45 -2.46
CA THR A 240 -10.08 -8.06 -2.43
C THR A 240 -9.27 -7.19 -1.46
N PHE A 241 -8.92 -7.74 -0.30
CA PHE A 241 -8.09 -7.03 0.67
C PHE A 241 -6.66 -6.79 0.16
N THR A 242 -6.07 -7.80 -0.47
CA THR A 242 -4.70 -7.73 -1.02
C THR A 242 -4.55 -6.57 -2.01
N TRP A 243 -5.55 -6.35 -2.86
CA TRP A 243 -5.53 -5.26 -3.82
C TRP A 243 -5.52 -3.89 -3.14
N ASN A 244 -6.47 -3.64 -2.23
CA ASN A 244 -6.55 -2.41 -1.43
C ASN A 244 -5.30 -2.17 -0.57
N PHE A 245 -4.77 -3.24 0.03
CA PHE A 245 -3.59 -3.17 0.87
C PHE A 245 -2.34 -2.77 0.08
N SER A 246 -2.21 -3.27 -1.17
CA SER A 246 -1.09 -2.92 -2.04
C SER A 246 -0.97 -1.42 -2.22
N ASP A 247 -2.09 -0.76 -2.53
CA ASP A 247 -2.14 0.69 -2.72
C ASP A 247 -1.84 1.43 -1.41
N LEU A 248 -2.46 1.01 -0.31
CA LEU A 248 -2.23 1.58 1.01
C LEU A 248 -0.76 1.48 1.44
N PHE A 249 -0.09 0.37 1.14
CA PHE A 249 1.32 0.16 1.47
C PHE A 249 2.22 1.16 0.73
N VAL A 250 1.99 1.34 -0.58
CA VAL A 250 2.74 2.30 -1.40
C VAL A 250 2.49 3.74 -0.93
N ILE A 251 1.25 4.10 -0.61
CA ILE A 251 0.91 5.43 -0.07
C ILE A 251 1.63 5.68 1.27
N SER A 252 1.65 4.69 2.16
CA SER A 252 2.29 4.81 3.48
C SER A 252 3.80 5.08 3.35
N ILE A 253 4.49 4.35 2.47
CA ILE A 253 5.92 4.59 2.17
C ILE A 253 6.11 5.98 1.56
N SER A 254 5.24 6.36 0.62
CA SER A 254 5.32 7.65 -0.07
C SER A 254 5.19 8.82 0.90
N TYR A 255 4.29 8.76 1.88
CA TYR A 255 4.18 9.78 2.92
C TYR A 255 5.46 9.94 3.73
N TYR A 256 6.08 8.82 4.12
CA TYR A 256 7.33 8.87 4.86
C TYR A 256 8.45 9.52 4.03
N LEU A 257 8.60 9.12 2.76
CA LEU A 257 9.60 9.71 1.86
C LEU A 257 9.37 11.20 1.64
N ILE A 258 8.11 11.61 1.42
CA ILE A 258 7.74 13.02 1.27
C ILE A 258 8.09 13.81 2.53
N SER A 259 7.81 13.28 3.73
CA SER A 259 8.15 13.95 4.99
C SER A 259 9.66 14.17 5.15
N ARG A 260 10.49 13.19 4.74
CA ARG A 260 11.95 13.32 4.72
C ARG A 260 12.44 14.40 3.73
N LEU A 261 11.89 14.43 2.53
CA LEU A 261 12.23 15.45 1.54
C LEU A 261 11.76 16.86 1.98
N GLN A 262 10.61 16.95 2.64
CA GLN A 262 10.12 18.20 3.20
C GLN A 262 11.04 18.75 4.31
N GLN A 263 11.70 17.89 5.09
CA GLN A 263 12.69 18.34 6.08
C GLN A 263 13.90 18.98 5.43
N VAL A 264 14.43 18.36 4.38
CA VAL A 264 15.54 18.92 3.59
C VAL A 264 15.12 20.26 2.98
N ASN A 265 13.93 20.32 2.38
CA ASN A 265 13.41 21.56 1.78
C ASN A 265 13.21 22.66 2.83
N LYS A 266 12.70 22.34 4.02
CA LYS A 266 12.53 23.33 5.09
C LYS A 266 13.87 23.89 5.55
N LYS A 267 14.91 23.05 5.70
CA LYS A 267 16.27 23.51 6.04
C LYS A 267 16.84 24.46 4.96
N LEU A 268 16.52 24.22 3.69
CA LEU A 268 16.90 25.11 2.59
C LEU A 268 16.14 26.44 2.62
N GLU A 269 14.83 26.41 2.86
CA GLU A 269 13.98 27.62 2.96
C GLU A 269 14.38 28.48 4.17
N ASP A 270 14.62 27.88 5.34
CA ASP A 270 15.02 28.57 6.57
C ASP A 270 16.40 29.28 6.45
N ASN A 271 17.21 28.86 5.48
CA ASN A 271 18.53 29.43 5.19
C ASN A 271 18.60 30.16 3.84
N GLN A 272 17.44 30.41 3.22
CA GLN A 272 17.38 31.15 1.98
C GLN A 272 17.88 32.59 2.17
N GLY A 273 18.73 33.06 1.25
CA GLY A 273 19.28 34.43 1.28
C GLY A 273 20.46 34.63 2.24
N LYS A 274 20.92 33.60 2.95
CA LYS A 274 22.12 33.66 3.81
C LYS A 274 23.36 33.21 3.03
N CYS A 275 24.50 33.86 3.27
CA CYS A 275 25.80 33.35 2.82
C CYS A 275 26.23 32.19 3.73
N LEU A 276 26.12 30.96 3.22
CA LEU A 276 26.37 29.74 3.98
C LEU A 276 27.73 29.13 3.61
N PRO A 277 28.46 28.55 4.58
CA PRO A 277 29.74 27.90 4.34
C PRO A 277 29.59 26.62 3.50
N GLU A 278 30.67 26.18 2.83
CA GLU A 278 30.67 24.96 2.00
C GLU A 278 30.21 23.72 2.77
N VAL A 279 30.58 23.63 4.06
CA VAL A 279 30.22 22.53 4.96
C VAL A 279 28.70 22.35 5.05
N PHE A 280 27.92 23.45 5.05
CA PHE A 280 26.46 23.38 5.07
C PHE A 280 25.91 22.73 3.80
N TRP A 281 26.40 23.16 2.62
CA TRP A 281 25.94 22.63 1.33
C TRP A 281 26.29 21.16 1.15
N ARG A 282 27.47 20.76 1.67
CA ARG A 282 27.88 19.34 1.71
C ARG A 282 26.92 18.52 2.58
N ALA A 283 26.64 18.98 3.80
CA ALA A 283 25.75 18.29 4.73
C ALA A 283 24.31 18.12 4.18
N ILE A 284 23.74 19.17 3.58
CA ILE A 284 22.40 19.11 2.96
C ILE A 284 22.38 18.14 1.78
N ARG A 285 23.42 18.13 0.94
CA ARG A 285 23.52 17.17 -0.17
C ARG A 285 23.60 15.73 0.33
N GLU A 286 24.39 15.48 1.37
CA GLU A 286 24.47 14.16 2.00
C GLU A 286 23.14 13.73 2.64
N GLU A 287 22.38 14.64 3.22
CA GLU A 287 21.05 14.36 3.76
C GLU A 287 20.04 14.03 2.66
N TYR A 288 20.03 14.81 1.57
CA TYR A 288 19.21 14.54 0.39
C TYR A 288 19.54 13.18 -0.25
N VAL A 289 20.83 12.88 -0.45
CA VAL A 289 21.28 11.60 -1.01
C VAL A 289 20.85 10.44 -0.10
N ARG A 290 20.99 10.57 1.22
CA ARG A 290 20.51 9.56 2.18
C ARG A 290 19.00 9.36 2.08
N ALA A 291 18.23 10.44 1.95
CA ALA A 291 16.78 10.35 1.79
C ALA A 291 16.35 9.68 0.47
N ALA A 292 17.11 9.91 -0.62
CA ALA A 292 16.84 9.34 -1.93
C ALA A 292 17.30 7.88 -2.10
N GLN A 293 18.16 7.38 -1.21
CA GLN A 293 18.67 6.01 -1.21
C GLN A 293 17.91 5.04 -0.28
N LEU A 294 16.82 5.51 0.34
CA LEU A 294 15.88 4.71 1.12
C LEU A 294 14.98 3.88 0.20
#